data_AF-A0A1F3BLU9-F1
#
_entry.id   AF-A0A1F3BLU9-F1
#
_cell.length_a   1.000
_cell.length_b   1.000
_cell.length_c   1.000
_cell.angle_alpha   90.00
_cell.angle_beta   90.00
_cell.angle_gamma   90.00
#
_symmetry.space_group_name_H-M   'P 1'
#
loop_
_entity.id
_entity.type
_entity.pdbx_description
1 polymer ?
#
loop_
_entity_poly.entity_id
_entity_poly.type
_entity_poly.pdbx_seq_one_letter_code
_entity_poly.pdbx_strand_id
1 'polypeptide(L)'
;MKTNLNSYKIFFLLYSILILTNGCSDDEDASLQINPSDMPYSVEINPSDFKTDNINGNLYFPIVSGTTYVYEGKNEEGNNIRVEEEYTNDTKIILGVTCIIVHATEYENNELIEDTYDWYAQDNTGNLWYFGEYSEEIKNGVVVSTDGSWEAGIDNALPGVIMFANPISGLWYRQEYYKNEAEDVAQIISLNESITITYSSFTNCLKIAEWSPLEPSIMEHKYYAPEIGLVKVISVKGESGYEELTHINN
;
A
#
# COMPACT_ATOMS: atom_id res chain seq x y z
N MET A 1 -23.62 17.54 -71.75
CA MET A 1 -22.23 18.03 -71.79
C MET A 1 -22.06 19.00 -70.63
N LYS A 2 -20.92 18.92 -69.94
CA LYS A 2 -20.66 19.39 -68.56
C LYS A 2 -21.17 20.80 -68.24
N THR A 3 -21.69 20.90 -67.03
CA THR A 3 -22.36 22.04 -66.39
C THR A 3 -21.40 23.13 -65.91
N ASN A 4 -22.01 24.32 -65.83
CA ASN A 4 -21.48 25.64 -65.51
C ASN A 4 -21.11 25.85 -64.03
N LEU A 5 -20.28 26.89 -63.91
CA LEU A 5 -19.76 27.68 -62.79
C LEU A 5 -20.70 28.07 -61.62
N ASN A 6 -20.02 28.22 -60.47
CA ASN A 6 -20.06 29.29 -59.45
C ASN A 6 -21.15 29.34 -58.36
N SER A 7 -20.70 29.00 -57.15
CA SER A 7 -20.64 29.81 -55.91
C SER A 7 -21.78 30.79 -55.61
N TYR A 8 -22.44 30.65 -54.45
CA TYR A 8 -22.64 31.69 -53.43
C TYR A 8 -23.13 31.03 -52.11
N LYS A 9 -22.54 31.43 -50.98
CA LYS A 9 -23.00 31.12 -49.59
C LYS A 9 -24.23 31.97 -49.24
N ILE A 10 -25.13 31.49 -48.37
CA ILE A 10 -25.86 32.27 -47.32
C ILE A 10 -26.73 31.36 -46.42
N PHE A 11 -26.81 31.77 -45.13
CA PHE A 11 -27.51 31.29 -43.92
C PHE A 11 -29.03 30.97 -44.03
N PHE A 12 -29.56 30.00 -43.23
CA PHE A 12 -30.52 30.21 -42.10
C PHE A 12 -31.12 28.90 -41.50
N LEU A 13 -31.27 28.91 -40.17
CA LEU A 13 -32.17 28.24 -39.20
C LEU A 13 -32.79 26.84 -39.38
N LEU A 14 -32.60 26.06 -38.30
CA LEU A 14 -33.38 24.96 -37.70
C LEU A 14 -34.82 24.69 -38.18
N TYR A 15 -35.08 23.42 -38.48
CA TYR A 15 -36.28 22.71 -38.02
C TYR A 15 -35.93 21.29 -37.57
N SER A 16 -36.41 20.94 -36.38
CA SER A 16 -36.25 19.68 -35.66
C SER A 16 -36.91 18.49 -36.36
N ILE A 17 -36.22 17.35 -36.38
CA ILE A 17 -36.81 16.01 -36.53
C ILE A 17 -36.29 15.15 -35.37
N LEU A 18 -37.21 14.62 -34.59
CA LEU A 18 -36.99 13.58 -33.58
C LEU A 18 -37.44 12.23 -34.20
N ILE A 19 -36.61 11.19 -34.09
CA ILE A 19 -36.89 9.89 -33.44
C ILE A 19 -35.83 8.84 -33.84
N LEU A 20 -35.04 8.49 -32.82
CA LEU A 20 -34.49 7.18 -32.39
C LEU A 20 -34.01 6.16 -33.45
N THR A 21 -32.74 5.75 -33.35
CA THR A 21 -32.37 4.37 -32.97
C THR A 21 -30.90 4.28 -32.48
N ASN A 22 -30.73 3.53 -31.39
CA ASN A 22 -29.57 2.79 -30.91
C ASN A 22 -28.14 3.36 -31.07
N GLY A 23 -27.62 3.82 -29.94
CA GLY A 23 -26.18 3.93 -29.68
C GLY A 23 -25.99 4.28 -28.21
N CYS A 24 -25.94 3.27 -27.34
CA CYS A 24 -25.45 3.43 -25.98
C CYS A 24 -23.95 3.76 -26.12
N SER A 25 -23.59 5.04 -26.08
CA SER A 25 -22.21 5.43 -25.78
C SER A 25 -22.18 5.73 -24.29
N ASP A 26 -21.98 4.67 -23.51
CA ASP A 26 -21.39 4.79 -22.18
C ASP A 26 -19.93 5.19 -22.43
N ASP A 27 -19.70 6.50 -22.55
CA ASP A 27 -18.37 7.08 -22.38
C ASP A 27 -18.04 7.01 -20.87
N GLU A 28 -17.83 5.79 -20.38
CA GLU A 28 -16.99 5.60 -19.20
C GLU A 28 -15.58 5.99 -19.63
N ASP A 29 -15.11 7.11 -19.10
CA ASP A 29 -13.72 7.53 -19.09
C ASP A 29 -12.90 6.51 -18.29
N ALA A 30 -12.71 5.34 -18.89
CA ALA A 30 -11.72 4.36 -18.50
C ALA A 30 -10.36 4.91 -18.92
N SER A 31 -9.89 5.93 -18.20
CA SER A 31 -8.46 6.08 -18.00
C SER A 31 -7.98 4.72 -17.49
N LEU A 32 -7.33 3.95 -18.36
CA LEU A 32 -6.67 2.71 -17.99
C LEU A 32 -5.79 3.07 -16.81
N GLN A 33 -6.16 2.65 -15.61
CA GLN A 33 -5.31 2.82 -14.43
C GLN A 33 -4.03 2.07 -14.72
N ILE A 34 -2.98 2.84 -15.05
CA ILE A 34 -1.69 2.27 -15.44
C ILE A 34 -1.13 1.62 -14.19
N ASN A 35 -0.81 0.33 -14.28
CA ASN A 35 -0.14 -0.37 -13.20
C ASN A 35 1.22 0.33 -12.96
N PRO A 36 1.48 0.88 -11.76
CA PRO A 36 2.71 1.62 -11.47
C PRO A 36 3.96 0.75 -11.57
N SER A 37 3.80 -0.58 -11.57
CA SER A 37 4.84 -1.56 -11.90
C SER A 37 5.43 -1.36 -13.30
N ASP A 38 4.60 -0.92 -14.26
CA ASP A 38 4.99 -0.76 -15.67
C ASP A 38 5.61 0.61 -15.97
N MET A 39 5.71 1.47 -14.97
CA MET A 39 6.17 2.85 -15.10
C MET A 39 7.48 3.07 -14.34
N PRO A 40 8.39 3.92 -14.85
CA PRO A 40 9.55 4.34 -14.09
C PRO A 40 9.08 5.04 -12.80
N TYR A 41 9.67 4.66 -11.67
CA TYR A 41 9.39 5.31 -10.40
C TYR A 41 10.45 6.35 -10.07
N SER A 42 9.99 7.51 -9.64
CA SER A 42 10.85 8.61 -9.20
C SER A 42 10.05 9.46 -8.23
N VAL A 43 10.66 9.74 -7.08
CA VAL A 43 10.15 10.67 -6.08
C VAL A 43 11.29 11.55 -5.62
N GLU A 44 11.03 12.83 -5.42
CA GLU A 44 11.97 13.77 -4.83
C GLU A 44 11.58 14.00 -3.36
N ILE A 45 12.47 13.65 -2.44
CA ILE A 45 12.26 13.85 -1.01
C ILE A 45 12.81 15.21 -0.61
N ASN A 46 11.91 16.07 -0.14
CA ASN A 46 12.27 17.31 0.52
C ASN A 46 11.92 17.21 2.01
N PRO A 47 12.91 17.19 2.91
CA PRO A 47 12.67 17.05 4.34
C PRO A 47 11.70 18.07 4.96
N SER A 48 11.55 19.27 4.38
CA SER A 48 10.59 20.25 4.88
C SER A 48 9.14 19.85 4.70
N ASP A 49 8.87 18.87 3.83
CA ASP A 49 7.53 18.37 3.55
C ASP A 49 7.10 17.29 4.54
N PHE A 50 7.98 16.92 5.48
CA PHE A 50 7.74 15.90 6.50
C PHE A 50 7.70 16.48 7.90
N LYS A 51 6.91 15.82 8.75
CA LYS A 51 6.90 16.10 10.18
C LYS A 51 8.23 15.67 10.81
N THR A 52 8.68 16.43 11.80
CA THR A 52 9.88 16.11 12.60
C THR A 52 9.52 15.66 14.02
N ASP A 53 8.30 15.95 14.46
CA ASP A 53 7.70 15.55 15.72
C ASP A 53 6.21 15.23 15.51
N ASN A 54 5.53 14.72 16.55
CA ASN A 54 4.09 14.43 16.50
C ASN A 54 3.69 13.59 15.27
N ILE A 55 4.54 12.62 14.91
CA ILE A 55 4.28 11.61 13.90
C ILE A 55 3.32 10.61 14.52
N ASN A 56 2.05 10.70 14.16
CA ASN A 56 0.96 9.96 14.78
C ASN A 56 0.14 9.13 13.77
N GLY A 57 0.65 9.02 12.54
CA GLY A 57 -0.03 8.26 11.50
C GLY A 57 -1.30 8.92 10.98
N ASN A 58 -2.17 8.11 10.39
CA ASN A 58 -3.47 8.53 9.89
C ASN A 58 -4.56 7.52 10.28
N LEU A 59 -5.78 7.72 9.78
CA LEU A 59 -6.96 6.93 10.18
C LEU A 59 -6.77 5.42 9.99
N TYR A 60 -6.06 4.99 8.96
CA TYR A 60 -5.89 3.57 8.62
C TYR A 60 -4.49 3.02 8.95
N PHE A 61 -3.58 3.88 9.40
CA PHE A 61 -2.27 3.48 9.90
C PHE A 61 -1.89 4.43 11.06
N PRO A 62 -2.54 4.29 12.22
CA PRO A 62 -2.20 5.09 13.39
C PRO A 62 -0.83 4.68 13.91
N ILE A 63 -0.03 5.66 14.35
CA ILE A 63 1.24 5.40 15.03
C ILE A 63 1.07 5.82 16.48
N VAL A 64 1.03 4.83 17.37
CA VAL A 64 0.92 5.02 18.81
C VAL A 64 2.14 4.40 19.48
N SER A 65 3.14 5.23 19.81
CA SER A 65 4.38 4.74 20.41
C SER A 65 4.13 4.02 21.74
N GLY A 66 4.81 2.89 21.92
CA GLY A 66 4.65 1.96 23.04
C GLY A 66 3.56 0.89 22.84
N THR A 67 2.80 0.96 21.75
CA THR A 67 1.79 -0.06 21.44
C THR A 67 2.42 -1.20 20.65
N THR A 68 2.11 -2.44 21.04
CA THR A 68 2.46 -3.65 20.28
C THR A 68 1.20 -4.31 19.74
N TYR A 69 1.15 -4.54 18.43
CA TYR A 69 0.10 -5.30 17.76
C TYR A 69 0.55 -6.74 17.58
N VAL A 70 -0.32 -7.70 17.91
CA VAL A 70 -0.01 -9.13 17.77
C VAL A 70 -0.96 -9.75 16.77
N TYR A 71 -0.40 -10.26 15.67
CA TYR A 71 -1.10 -10.96 14.62
C TYR A 71 -0.83 -12.45 14.75
N GLU A 72 -1.85 -13.28 14.53
CA GLU A 72 -1.69 -14.73 14.50
C GLU A 72 -2.47 -15.33 13.32
N GLY A 73 -1.95 -16.43 12.79
CA GLY A 73 -2.60 -17.14 11.71
C GLY A 73 -1.83 -18.35 11.23
N LYS A 74 -1.90 -18.61 9.92
CA LYS A 74 -1.28 -19.77 9.28
C LYS A 74 -0.72 -19.42 7.91
N ASN A 75 0.44 -19.98 7.59
CA ASN A 75 1.00 -19.95 6.24
C ASN A 75 0.45 -21.10 5.36
N GLU A 76 0.99 -21.24 4.15
CA GLU A 76 0.51 -22.22 3.17
C GLU A 76 0.77 -23.68 3.56
N GLU A 77 1.79 -23.92 4.38
CA GLU A 77 2.09 -25.25 4.93
C GLU A 77 1.17 -25.59 6.12
N GLY A 78 0.40 -24.62 6.61
CA GLY A 78 -0.46 -24.73 7.77
C GLY A 78 0.27 -24.58 9.10
N ASN A 79 1.54 -24.17 9.07
CA ASN A 79 2.31 -23.79 10.25
C ASN A 79 1.69 -22.55 10.89
N ASN A 80 1.79 -22.43 12.21
CA ASN A 80 1.25 -21.26 12.90
C ASN A 80 2.22 -20.10 12.72
N ILE A 81 1.71 -18.96 12.27
CA ILE A 81 2.45 -17.70 12.18
C ILE A 81 2.00 -16.78 13.32
N ARG A 82 2.96 -16.06 13.90
CA ARG A 82 2.72 -14.99 14.86
C ARG A 82 3.66 -13.83 14.55
N VAL A 83 3.10 -12.64 14.34
CA VAL A 83 3.86 -11.40 14.14
C VAL A 83 3.59 -10.47 15.31
N GLU A 84 4.65 -9.90 15.87
CA GLU A 84 4.55 -8.81 16.86
C GLU A 84 5.15 -7.54 16.27
N GLU A 85 4.33 -6.50 16.11
CA GLU A 85 4.75 -5.17 15.65
C GLU A 85 4.74 -4.18 16.82
N GLU A 86 5.92 -3.82 17.33
CA GLU A 86 6.11 -2.79 18.35
C GLU A 86 6.35 -1.42 17.72
N TYR A 87 5.46 -0.48 18.00
CA TYR A 87 5.58 0.91 17.57
C TYR A 87 6.49 1.61 18.57
N THR A 88 7.79 1.73 18.27
CA THR A 88 8.77 2.19 19.25
C THR A 88 8.68 3.71 19.51
N ASN A 89 9.50 4.20 20.45
CA ASN A 89 9.76 5.64 20.62
C ASN A 89 11.01 6.10 19.86
N ASP A 90 11.68 5.19 19.17
CA ASP A 90 12.95 5.46 18.51
C ASP A 90 12.74 6.00 17.10
N THR A 91 13.74 6.74 16.63
CA THR A 91 13.71 7.36 15.32
C THR A 91 15.05 7.22 14.61
N LYS A 92 15.00 7.23 13.28
CA LYS A 92 16.16 7.27 12.39
C LYS A 92 16.00 8.42 11.41
N ILE A 93 17.10 9.09 11.07
CA ILE A 93 17.10 10.12 10.03
C ILE A 93 17.54 9.49 8.71
N ILE A 94 16.66 9.50 7.70
CA ILE A 94 16.93 8.99 6.35
C ILE A 94 16.64 10.11 5.35
N LEU A 95 17.59 10.42 4.47
CA LEU A 95 17.49 11.56 3.54
C LEU A 95 17.15 12.91 4.20
N GLY A 96 17.44 13.07 5.50
CA GLY A 96 17.10 14.25 6.29
C GLY A 96 15.69 14.28 6.88
N VAL A 97 14.88 13.23 6.66
CA VAL A 97 13.53 13.05 7.21
C VAL A 97 13.60 12.24 8.51
N THR A 98 12.81 12.63 9.51
CA THR A 98 12.63 11.83 10.73
C THR A 98 11.68 10.67 10.46
N CYS A 99 12.18 9.44 10.59
CA CYS A 99 11.41 8.21 10.48
C CYS A 99 11.23 7.58 11.87
N ILE A 100 9.99 7.21 12.21
CA ILE A 100 9.68 6.36 13.37
C ILE A 100 10.12 4.93 13.06
N ILE A 101 10.67 4.24 14.06
CA ILE A 101 11.01 2.83 13.97
C ILE A 101 9.83 1.99 14.47
N VAL A 102 9.35 1.05 13.64
CA VAL A 102 8.50 -0.06 14.07
C VAL A 102 9.37 -1.32 14.09
N HIS A 103 9.36 -2.05 15.20
CA HIS A 103 10.09 -3.30 15.35
C HIS A 103 9.12 -4.46 15.17
N ALA A 104 9.29 -5.21 14.10
CA ALA A 104 8.51 -6.39 13.80
C ALA A 104 9.32 -7.66 14.09
N THR A 105 8.70 -8.64 14.73
CA THR A 105 9.26 -9.99 14.86
C THR A 105 8.26 -11.03 14.38
N GLU A 106 8.71 -11.93 13.51
CA GLU A 106 7.89 -13.01 12.97
C GLU A 106 8.34 -14.36 13.54
N TYR A 107 7.35 -15.15 13.96
CA TYR A 107 7.53 -16.48 14.48
C TYR A 107 6.76 -17.50 13.66
N GLU A 108 7.44 -18.58 13.27
CA GLU A 108 6.80 -19.79 12.75
C GLU A 108 6.86 -20.91 13.80
N ASN A 109 5.71 -21.45 14.19
CA ASN A 109 5.62 -22.51 15.21
C ASN A 109 6.36 -22.19 16.53
N ASN A 110 6.41 -20.91 16.90
CA ASN A 110 7.14 -20.32 18.05
C ASN A 110 8.68 -20.27 17.89
N GLU A 111 9.23 -20.52 16.71
CA GLU A 111 10.61 -20.20 16.37
C GLU A 111 10.67 -18.82 15.72
N LEU A 112 11.55 -17.94 16.20
CA LEU A 112 11.80 -16.63 15.58
C LEU A 112 12.46 -16.85 14.23
N ILE A 113 11.82 -16.40 13.16
CA ILE A 113 12.29 -16.55 11.78
C ILE A 113 12.71 -15.22 11.15
N GLU A 114 12.21 -14.10 11.66
CA GLU A 114 12.56 -12.77 11.17
C GLU A 114 12.52 -11.71 12.28
N ASP A 115 13.46 -10.77 12.24
CA ASP A 115 13.56 -9.59 13.12
C ASP A 115 13.83 -8.36 12.25
N THR A 116 12.86 -7.44 12.19
CA THR A 116 12.82 -6.35 11.21
C THR A 116 12.57 -4.99 11.88
N TYR A 117 13.31 -3.97 11.46
CA TYR A 117 13.16 -2.58 11.90
C TYR A 117 12.75 -1.69 10.73
N ASP A 118 11.45 -1.44 10.63
CA ASP A 118 10.82 -0.62 9.61
C ASP A 118 10.94 0.88 9.89
N TRP A 119 11.13 1.68 8.83
CA TRP A 119 11.25 3.13 8.95
C TRP A 119 10.10 3.85 8.26
N TYR A 120 9.21 4.45 9.06
CA TYR A 120 8.06 5.20 8.55
C TYR A 120 8.16 6.70 8.79
N ALA A 121 7.77 7.52 7.82
CA ALA A 121 7.68 8.96 7.96
C ALA A 121 6.29 9.49 7.61
N GLN A 122 5.88 10.58 8.27
CA GLN A 122 4.62 11.26 7.97
C GLN A 122 4.87 12.59 7.26
N ASP A 123 4.26 12.75 6.09
CA ASP A 123 4.29 14.04 5.40
C ASP A 123 3.32 15.07 6.02
N ASN A 124 3.49 16.34 5.69
CA ASN A 124 2.68 17.45 6.21
C ASN A 124 1.21 17.40 5.75
N THR A 125 0.87 16.55 4.77
CA THR A 125 -0.51 16.30 4.33
C THR A 125 -1.14 15.09 5.00
N GLY A 126 -0.36 14.33 5.76
CA GLY A 126 -0.78 13.20 6.58
C GLY A 126 -0.59 11.84 5.93
N ASN A 127 0.02 11.74 4.73
CA ASN A 127 0.35 10.41 4.18
C ASN A 127 1.51 9.81 4.97
N LEU A 128 1.48 8.49 5.12
CA LEU A 128 2.62 7.74 5.63
C LEU A 128 3.43 7.16 4.49
N TRP A 129 4.73 7.26 4.67
CA TRP A 129 5.76 6.82 3.74
C TRP A 129 6.62 5.75 4.38
N TYR A 130 7.04 4.78 3.58
CA TYR A 130 7.99 3.75 3.97
C TYR A 130 9.36 4.05 3.37
N PHE A 131 10.36 4.19 4.24
CA PHE A 131 11.72 4.60 3.90
C PHE A 131 12.72 3.44 3.87
N GLY A 132 12.23 2.22 4.07
CA GLY A 132 12.99 0.99 4.08
C GLY A 132 13.04 0.33 5.44
N GLU A 133 13.91 -0.66 5.54
CA GLU A 133 14.01 -1.56 6.67
C GLU A 133 15.43 -2.11 6.86
N TYR A 134 15.69 -2.53 8.09
CA TYR A 134 16.75 -3.48 8.38
C TYR A 134 16.10 -4.79 8.82
N SER A 135 16.27 -5.84 8.05
CA SER A 135 15.66 -7.16 8.27
C SER A 135 16.74 -8.24 8.43
N GLU A 136 16.55 -9.10 9.43
CA GLU A 136 17.38 -10.28 9.69
C GLU A 136 16.56 -11.57 9.52
N GLU A 137 16.92 -12.40 8.55
CA GLU A 137 16.40 -13.77 8.44
C GLU A 137 17.13 -14.67 9.44
N ILE A 138 16.39 -15.40 10.26
CA ILE A 138 16.91 -16.19 11.37
C ILE A 138 16.57 -17.67 11.17
N LYS A 139 17.57 -18.55 11.30
CA LYS A 139 17.38 -20.01 11.28
C LYS A 139 18.12 -20.66 12.44
N ASN A 140 17.42 -21.44 13.26
CA ASN A 140 17.98 -22.08 14.45
C ASN A 140 18.65 -21.07 15.42
N GLY A 141 18.05 -19.87 15.55
CA GLY A 141 18.53 -18.81 16.44
C GLY A 141 19.81 -18.10 15.99
N VAL A 142 20.17 -18.19 14.70
CA VAL A 142 21.31 -17.50 14.11
C VAL A 142 20.83 -16.71 12.90
N VAL A 143 21.29 -15.47 12.77
CA VAL A 143 21.09 -14.64 11.57
C VAL A 143 21.79 -15.29 10.39
N VAL A 144 21.04 -15.63 9.35
CA VAL A 144 21.53 -16.29 8.14
C VAL A 144 21.54 -15.36 6.93
N SER A 145 20.71 -14.32 6.93
CA SER A 145 20.63 -13.33 5.86
C SER A 145 20.22 -11.96 6.39
N THR A 146 20.59 -10.92 5.66
CA THR A 146 20.03 -9.56 5.79
C THR A 146 19.57 -9.02 4.44
N ASP A 147 19.33 -9.91 3.47
CA ASP A 147 19.08 -9.54 2.07
C ASP A 147 17.76 -8.77 1.88
N GLY A 148 16.82 -8.88 2.84
CA GLY A 148 15.62 -8.04 2.86
C GLY A 148 15.87 -6.57 3.22
N SER A 149 17.07 -6.23 3.72
CA SER A 149 17.36 -4.85 4.15
C SER A 149 17.53 -3.89 2.96
N TRP A 150 16.88 -2.73 3.04
CA TRP A 150 17.10 -1.63 2.10
C TRP A 150 16.83 -0.27 2.75
N GLU A 151 17.47 0.79 2.26
CA GLU A 151 17.30 2.15 2.80
C GLU A 151 17.14 3.16 1.66
N ALA A 152 16.09 3.97 1.72
CA ALA A 152 15.86 5.06 0.78
C ALA A 152 17.09 5.97 0.63
N GLY A 153 17.54 6.20 -0.61
CA GLY A 153 18.72 7.01 -0.92
C GLY A 153 20.02 6.21 -1.04
N ILE A 154 20.04 4.93 -0.65
CA ILE A 154 21.15 4.02 -0.89
C ILE A 154 20.88 3.24 -2.17
N ASP A 155 21.89 3.10 -3.03
CA ASP A 155 21.81 2.33 -4.29
C ASP A 155 20.61 2.64 -5.20
N ASN A 156 20.11 3.87 -5.12
CA ASN A 156 18.91 4.39 -5.82
C ASN A 156 17.59 3.76 -5.35
N ALA A 157 17.55 3.14 -4.17
CA ALA A 157 16.30 2.80 -3.51
C ALA A 157 15.50 4.08 -3.21
N LEU A 158 14.19 4.02 -3.42
CA LEU A 158 13.27 5.13 -3.27
C LEU A 158 12.15 4.74 -2.31
N PRO A 159 11.75 5.65 -1.41
CA PRO A 159 10.63 5.41 -0.52
C PRO A 159 9.32 5.47 -1.30
N GLY A 160 8.27 4.82 -0.79
CA GLY A 160 6.91 4.93 -1.32
C GLY A 160 5.90 5.33 -0.26
N VAL A 161 4.67 5.62 -0.69
CA VAL A 161 3.58 5.90 0.24
C VAL A 161 3.04 4.55 0.71
N ILE A 162 3.18 4.23 2.01
CA ILE A 162 2.61 2.99 2.56
C ILE A 162 1.11 3.14 2.82
N MET A 163 0.66 4.35 3.19
CA MET A 163 -0.75 4.62 3.44
C MET A 163 -1.10 6.09 3.20
N PHE A 164 -2.05 6.35 2.31
CA PHE A 164 -2.56 7.71 2.07
C PHE A 164 -3.42 8.20 3.24
N ALA A 165 -3.32 9.50 3.56
CA ALA A 165 -4.20 10.13 4.55
C ALA A 165 -5.67 10.14 4.10
N ASN A 166 -5.90 10.25 2.78
CA ASN A 166 -7.22 10.28 2.15
C ASN A 166 -7.26 9.23 1.03
N PRO A 167 -7.40 7.94 1.37
CA PRO A 167 -7.41 6.86 0.39
C PRO A 167 -8.62 6.95 -0.55
N ILE A 168 -8.43 6.59 -1.82
CA ILE A 168 -9.47 6.61 -2.86
C ILE A 168 -9.50 5.26 -3.56
N SER A 169 -10.66 4.61 -3.60
CA SER A 169 -10.85 3.34 -4.32
C SER A 169 -10.40 3.43 -5.78
N GLY A 170 -9.69 2.40 -6.21
CA GLY A 170 -9.06 2.28 -7.53
C GLY A 170 -7.66 2.88 -7.60
N LEU A 171 -7.18 3.65 -6.62
CA LEU A 171 -5.82 4.22 -6.69
C LEU A 171 -4.75 3.10 -6.62
N TRP A 172 -3.81 3.13 -7.56
CA TRP A 172 -2.61 2.28 -7.57
C TRP A 172 -1.40 3.11 -7.16
N TYR A 173 -0.48 2.53 -6.40
CA TYR A 173 0.70 3.23 -5.89
C TYR A 173 1.80 2.24 -5.51
N ARG A 174 3.06 2.70 -5.57
CA ARG A 174 4.19 1.96 -5.02
C ARG A 174 4.33 2.25 -3.53
N GLN A 175 4.55 1.22 -2.74
CA GLN A 175 4.87 1.32 -1.33
C GLN A 175 6.39 1.43 -1.11
N GLU A 176 7.17 0.95 -2.09
CA GLU A 176 8.63 0.97 -2.10
C GLU A 176 9.19 0.79 -3.52
N TYR A 177 10.48 1.05 -3.68
CA TYR A 177 11.19 0.76 -4.92
C TYR A 177 12.70 0.69 -4.72
N TYR A 178 13.25 -0.51 -4.77
CA TYR A 178 14.64 -0.86 -4.94
C TYR A 178 14.74 -1.91 -6.04
N LYS A 179 15.27 -1.51 -7.20
CA LYS A 179 15.14 -2.27 -8.43
C LYS A 179 15.68 -3.71 -8.32
N ASN A 180 14.83 -4.68 -8.60
CA ASN A 180 15.04 -6.13 -8.47
C ASN A 180 15.22 -6.67 -7.05
N GLU A 181 15.03 -5.84 -6.02
CA GLU A 181 15.27 -6.22 -4.62
C GLU A 181 13.98 -6.04 -3.79
N ALA A 182 13.30 -4.89 -3.91
CA ALA A 182 12.07 -4.55 -3.18
C ALA A 182 11.17 -3.67 -4.08
N GLU A 183 9.97 -4.11 -4.49
CA GLU A 183 9.18 -3.39 -5.51
C GLU A 183 7.66 -3.41 -5.24
N ASP A 184 7.25 -3.47 -3.98
CA ASP A 184 5.85 -3.62 -3.63
C ASP A 184 4.93 -2.50 -4.14
N VAL A 185 3.77 -2.95 -4.59
CA VAL A 185 2.71 -2.15 -5.17
C VAL A 185 1.40 -2.50 -4.49
N ALA A 186 0.62 -1.46 -4.21
CA ALA A 186 -0.73 -1.61 -3.71
C ALA A 186 -1.78 -0.97 -4.62
N GLN A 187 -2.99 -1.53 -4.58
CA GLN A 187 -4.21 -0.94 -5.11
C GLN A 187 -5.25 -0.81 -3.99
N ILE A 188 -5.84 0.37 -3.85
CA ILE A 188 -6.98 0.57 -2.94
C ILE A 188 -8.22 -0.06 -3.57
N ILE A 189 -8.75 -1.13 -2.96
CA ILE A 189 -9.91 -1.86 -3.48
C ILE A 189 -11.21 -1.26 -2.96
N SER A 190 -11.31 -1.03 -1.66
CA SER A 190 -12.55 -0.63 -0.99
C SER A 190 -12.27 0.15 0.29
N LEU A 191 -13.25 0.97 0.70
CA LEU A 191 -13.23 1.76 1.93
C LEU A 191 -14.39 1.40 2.88
N ASN A 192 -15.23 0.44 2.50
CA ASN A 192 -16.49 0.14 3.17
C ASN A 192 -16.60 -1.34 3.56
N GLU A 193 -15.47 -2.03 3.69
CA GLU A 193 -15.48 -3.44 4.07
C GLU A 193 -15.94 -3.62 5.52
N SER A 194 -16.54 -4.78 5.80
CA SER A 194 -16.84 -5.24 7.14
C SER A 194 -16.12 -6.55 7.37
N ILE A 195 -15.41 -6.66 8.49
CA ILE A 195 -14.58 -7.83 8.81
C ILE A 195 -14.82 -8.26 10.24
N THR A 196 -14.77 -9.56 10.49
CA THR A 196 -14.78 -10.13 11.84
C THR A 196 -13.58 -11.05 11.95
N ILE A 197 -12.79 -10.78 12.98
CA ILE A 197 -11.57 -11.51 13.35
C ILE A 197 -11.65 -11.88 14.82
N THR A 198 -10.66 -12.60 15.32
CA THR A 198 -10.57 -13.00 16.73
C THR A 198 -10.64 -11.82 17.69
N TYR A 199 -9.92 -10.72 17.41
CA TYR A 199 -9.90 -9.55 18.28
C TYR A 199 -11.26 -8.82 18.35
N SER A 200 -11.92 -8.59 17.20
CA SER A 200 -13.17 -7.83 17.13
C SER A 200 -13.86 -7.93 15.76
N SER A 201 -15.01 -7.25 15.63
CA SER A 201 -15.66 -6.94 14.36
C SER A 201 -15.51 -5.46 14.03
N PHE A 202 -15.18 -5.15 12.78
CA PHE A 202 -14.99 -3.79 12.29
C PHE A 202 -15.84 -3.53 11.04
N THR A 203 -16.17 -2.27 10.81
CA THR A 203 -16.86 -1.76 9.63
C THR A 203 -16.11 -0.56 9.08
N ASN A 204 -16.43 -0.15 7.84
CA ASN A 204 -15.71 0.93 7.14
C ASN A 204 -14.19 0.67 7.05
N CYS A 205 -13.82 -0.61 6.88
CA CYS A 205 -12.43 -0.99 6.73
C CYS A 205 -11.94 -0.64 5.33
N LEU A 206 -10.73 -0.11 5.27
CA LEU A 206 -9.95 -0.03 4.04
C LEU A 206 -9.52 -1.45 3.67
N LYS A 207 -9.65 -1.79 2.40
CA LYS A 207 -9.05 -2.98 1.81
C LYS A 207 -8.14 -2.56 0.69
N ILE A 208 -6.91 -3.06 0.71
CA ILE A 208 -5.95 -2.96 -0.39
C ILE A 208 -5.63 -4.35 -0.94
N ALA A 209 -5.25 -4.41 -2.20
CA ALA A 209 -4.51 -5.53 -2.76
C ALA A 209 -3.04 -5.13 -2.83
N GLU A 210 -2.15 -6.06 -2.51
CA GLU A 210 -0.70 -5.85 -2.50
C GLU A 210 -0.01 -6.99 -3.26
N TRP A 211 1.04 -6.65 -4.03
CA TRP A 211 1.88 -7.60 -4.77
C TRP A 211 3.20 -6.95 -5.18
N SER A 212 4.16 -7.79 -5.56
CA SER A 212 5.43 -7.36 -6.15
C SER A 212 5.53 -7.77 -7.63
N PRO A 213 6.08 -6.92 -8.52
CA PRO A 213 6.51 -7.31 -9.87
C PRO A 213 7.58 -8.40 -9.88
N LEU A 214 8.33 -8.56 -8.78
CA LEU A 214 9.32 -9.61 -8.60
C LEU A 214 8.65 -10.98 -8.42
N GLU A 215 7.45 -10.98 -7.84
CA GLU A 215 6.66 -12.19 -7.54
C GLU A 215 5.21 -12.07 -8.06
N PRO A 216 5.01 -11.94 -9.39
CA PRO A 216 3.70 -11.58 -9.96
C PRO A 216 2.62 -12.66 -9.81
N SER A 217 2.99 -13.85 -9.36
CA SER A 217 2.08 -14.94 -9.03
C SER A 217 1.43 -14.80 -7.66
N ILE A 218 2.01 -14.01 -6.76
CA ILE A 218 1.57 -13.83 -5.39
C ILE A 218 0.76 -12.53 -5.30
N MET A 219 -0.28 -12.53 -4.48
CA MET A 219 -1.06 -11.33 -4.17
C MET A 219 -1.79 -11.54 -2.85
N GLU A 220 -1.82 -10.47 -2.07
CA GLU A 220 -2.51 -10.44 -0.79
C GLU A 220 -3.60 -9.39 -0.75
N HIS A 221 -4.56 -9.58 0.13
CA HIS A 221 -5.43 -8.50 0.58
C HIS A 221 -5.10 -8.14 2.01
N LYS A 222 -4.83 -6.86 2.24
CA LYS A 222 -4.67 -6.28 3.58
C LYS A 222 -5.90 -5.46 3.94
N TYR A 223 -6.39 -5.64 5.16
CA TYR A 223 -7.55 -4.96 5.71
C TYR A 223 -7.12 -4.08 6.86
N TYR A 224 -7.49 -2.80 6.81
CA TYR A 224 -7.18 -1.83 7.85
C TYR A 224 -8.48 -1.27 8.45
N ALA A 225 -8.61 -1.36 9.77
CA ALA A 225 -9.74 -0.79 10.49
C ALA A 225 -9.42 0.65 10.93
N PRO A 226 -10.40 1.58 10.85
CA PRO A 226 -10.23 2.95 11.31
C PRO A 226 -9.75 3.02 12.76
N GLU A 227 -8.76 3.86 13.04
CA GLU A 227 -8.13 4.10 14.35
C GLU A 227 -7.42 2.89 14.98
N ILE A 228 -7.39 1.74 14.28
CA ILE A 228 -6.69 0.54 14.72
C ILE A 228 -5.46 0.28 13.88
N GLY A 229 -5.56 0.38 12.55
CA GLY A 229 -4.49 -0.03 11.64
C GLY A 229 -4.77 -1.36 10.97
N LEU A 230 -3.72 -2.10 10.62
CA LEU A 230 -3.82 -3.42 10.00
C LEU A 230 -4.56 -4.37 10.95
N VAL A 231 -5.54 -5.11 10.42
CA VAL A 231 -6.34 -6.08 11.19
C VAL A 231 -6.37 -7.48 10.58
N LYS A 232 -6.11 -7.61 9.27
CA LYS A 232 -6.02 -8.90 8.60
C LYS A 232 -5.20 -8.82 7.32
N VAL A 233 -4.37 -9.82 7.11
CA VAL A 233 -3.72 -10.14 5.83
C VAL A 233 -4.24 -11.49 5.36
N ILE A 234 -4.49 -11.64 4.05
CA ILE A 234 -4.86 -12.91 3.45
C ILE A 234 -4.30 -13.03 2.04
N SER A 235 -3.54 -14.09 1.79
CA SER A 235 -3.06 -14.42 0.45
C SER A 235 -4.23 -14.88 -0.41
N VAL A 236 -4.40 -14.28 -1.58
CA VAL A 236 -5.53 -14.52 -2.50
C VAL A 236 -5.11 -15.06 -3.87
N LYS A 237 -3.80 -15.15 -4.12
CA LYS A 237 -3.22 -15.69 -5.35
C LYS A 237 -1.83 -16.26 -5.06
N GLY A 238 -1.48 -17.34 -5.76
CA GLY A 238 -0.14 -17.95 -5.70
C GLY A 238 0.01 -18.90 -4.52
N GLU A 239 -0.36 -18.42 -3.34
CA GLU A 239 -0.21 -19.09 -2.06
C GLU A 239 -1.53 -19.12 -1.30
N SER A 240 -1.51 -19.72 -0.12
CA SER A 240 -2.62 -19.64 0.83
C SER A 240 -2.09 -19.29 2.21
N GLY A 241 -2.74 -18.38 2.90
CA GLY A 241 -2.28 -17.98 4.22
C GLY A 241 -3.14 -16.86 4.73
N TYR A 242 -3.10 -16.65 6.03
CA TYR A 242 -3.68 -15.48 6.63
C TYR A 242 -3.01 -15.22 7.97
N GLU A 243 -3.12 -13.98 8.40
CA GLU A 243 -2.90 -13.56 9.77
C GLU A 243 -3.95 -12.50 10.11
N GLU A 244 -4.34 -12.47 11.37
CA GLU A 244 -5.29 -11.48 11.86
C GLU A 244 -4.88 -10.98 13.22
N LEU A 245 -5.24 -9.72 13.50
CA LEU A 245 -4.99 -9.12 14.79
C LEU A 245 -5.72 -9.92 15.87
N THR A 246 -4.98 -10.32 16.90
CA THR A 246 -5.52 -11.07 18.05
C THR A 246 -5.44 -10.27 19.33
N HIS A 247 -4.40 -9.44 19.50
CA HIS A 247 -4.18 -8.65 20.72
C HIS A 247 -3.50 -7.30 20.41
N ILE A 248 -3.75 -6.33 21.29
CA ILE A 248 -3.01 -5.06 21.35
C ILE A 248 -2.50 -4.89 22.78
N ASN A 249 -1.19 -4.71 22.94
CA ASN A 249 -0.54 -4.44 24.22
C ASN A 249 -0.17 -2.95 24.29
N ASN A 250 -0.35 -2.33 25.46
CA ASN A 250 0.01 -0.92 25.73
C ASN A 250 0.85 -0.82 27.01
#